data_AF-U5DQE7-F1
#
_entry.id   AF-U5DQE7-F1
#
_cell.length_a   1.000
_cell.length_b   1.000
_cell.length_c   1.000
_cell.angle_alpha   90.00
_cell.angle_beta   90.00
_cell.angle_gamma   90.00
#
_symmetry.space_group_name_H-M   'P 1'
#
loop_
_entity.id
_entity.type
_entity.pdbx_description
1 polymer ?
#
loop_
_entity_poly.entity_id
_entity_poly.type
_entity_poly.pdbx_seq_one_letter_code
_entity_poly.pdbx_strand_id
1 'polypeptide(L)'
;MANWGPDRNLSLDQGKIYVLKVPANRRAEFHFSCESWYENAAIIYNNDPTDPQVFAERGNYACSLSDWNAPIVPHDATYMITSWNKSSPPRAQNPWYKAPIKSNLKARDTSSSGLRTRLTTAITTFL
;
A
#
# COMPACT_ATOMS: atom_id res chain seq x y z
N MET A 1 -5.74 20.17 6.90
CA MET A 1 -5.75 18.70 7.13
C MET A 1 -5.05 18.05 5.96
N ALA A 2 -4.21 17.05 6.21
CA ALA A 2 -3.59 16.26 5.16
C ALA A 2 -4.64 15.42 4.43
N ASN A 3 -4.54 15.35 3.10
CA ASN A 3 -5.48 14.65 2.25
C ASN A 3 -4.91 13.31 1.77
N TRP A 4 -5.72 12.26 1.81
CA TRP A 4 -5.30 10.88 1.56
C TRP A 4 -6.16 10.20 0.49
N GLY A 5 -5.69 9.06 0.00
CA GLY A 5 -6.42 8.21 -0.95
C GLY A 5 -6.19 8.58 -2.42
N PRO A 6 -6.77 7.82 -3.36
CA PRO A 6 -6.56 7.99 -4.80
C PRO A 6 -6.92 9.40 -5.31
N ASP A 7 -7.99 9.99 -4.76
CA ASP A 7 -8.47 11.32 -5.16
C ASP A 7 -7.95 12.45 -4.24
N ARG A 8 -7.12 12.11 -3.25
CA ARG A 8 -6.56 13.06 -2.26
C ARG A 8 -7.61 13.98 -1.65
N ASN A 9 -8.70 13.39 -1.16
CA ASN A 9 -9.80 14.11 -0.50
C ASN A 9 -10.33 13.37 0.74
N LEU A 10 -9.65 12.31 1.17
CA LEU A 10 -10.08 11.47 2.29
C LEU A 10 -9.26 11.77 3.54
N SER A 11 -9.85 11.50 4.69
CA SER A 11 -9.14 11.52 5.98
C SER A 11 -8.42 10.19 6.22
N LEU A 12 -7.32 10.24 6.98
CA LEU A 12 -6.59 9.04 7.36
C LEU A 12 -7.23 8.37 8.58
N ASP A 13 -7.71 7.14 8.41
CA ASP A 13 -8.06 6.26 9.51
C ASP A 13 -6.80 5.50 9.99
N GLN A 14 -6.23 5.94 11.11
CA GLN A 14 -5.01 5.37 11.69
C GLN A 14 -5.18 3.91 12.16
N GLY A 15 -6.41 3.44 12.41
CA GLY A 15 -6.66 2.05 12.79
C GLY A 15 -6.55 1.07 11.61
N LYS A 16 -6.45 1.59 10.38
CA LYS A 16 -6.46 0.81 9.13
C LYS A 16 -5.24 1.11 8.24
N ILE A 17 -4.15 1.58 8.85
CA ILE A 17 -2.86 1.72 8.16
C ILE A 17 -1.97 0.52 8.50
N TYR A 18 -1.06 0.22 7.57
CA TYR A 18 0.03 -0.69 7.84
C TYR A 18 1.34 0.08 7.72
N VAL A 19 2.20 -0.02 8.73
CA VAL A 19 3.49 0.67 8.75
C VAL A 19 4.61 -0.35 8.60
N LEU A 20 5.46 -0.17 7.59
CA LEU A 20 6.64 -0.99 7.36
C LEU A 20 7.90 -0.20 7.66
N LYS A 21 8.73 -0.73 8.56
CA LYS A 21 10.10 -0.27 8.76
C LYS A 21 11.06 -1.13 7.91
N VAL A 22 11.85 -0.49 7.06
CA VAL A 22 12.88 -1.10 6.23
C VAL A 22 14.24 -0.71 6.79
N PRO A 23 15.08 -1.66 7.22
CA PRO A 23 16.41 -1.34 7.74
C PRO A 23 17.30 -0.66 6.71
N ALA A 24 18.23 0.17 7.19
CA ALA A 24 19.27 0.77 6.37
C ALA A 24 19.95 -0.26 5.44
N ASN A 25 20.25 0.16 4.20
CA ASN A 25 20.90 -0.63 3.17
C ASN A 25 20.15 -1.92 2.77
N ARG A 26 18.85 -2.01 3.07
CA ARG A 26 17.97 -3.10 2.60
C ARG A 26 16.94 -2.56 1.62
N ARG A 27 16.34 -3.47 0.85
CA ARG A 27 15.25 -3.19 -0.10
C ARG A 27 14.00 -3.92 0.37
N ALA A 28 12.85 -3.27 0.27
CA ALA A 28 11.55 -3.92 0.37
C ALA A 28 10.92 -4.02 -1.03
N GLU A 29 10.30 -5.16 -1.31
CA GLU A 29 9.58 -5.43 -2.56
C GLU A 29 8.10 -5.61 -2.22
N PHE A 30 7.26 -4.82 -2.88
CA PHE A 30 5.83 -4.82 -2.68
C PHE A 30 5.17 -5.43 -3.91
N HIS A 31 4.51 -6.57 -3.69
CA HIS A 31 3.76 -7.26 -4.72
C HIS A 31 2.27 -6.97 -4.55
N PHE A 32 1.63 -6.51 -5.62
CA PHE A 32 0.22 -6.13 -5.62
C PHE A 32 -0.59 -7.14 -6.43
N SER A 33 -1.65 -7.65 -5.81
CA SER A 33 -2.65 -8.47 -6.49
C SER A 33 -4.04 -8.04 -6.02
N CYS A 34 -5.03 -8.23 -6.88
CA CYS A 34 -6.41 -7.87 -6.60
C CYS A 34 -7.33 -8.90 -7.24
N GLU A 35 -8.10 -9.61 -6.41
CA GLU A 35 -9.14 -10.54 -6.84
C GLU A 35 -10.50 -9.94 -6.48
N SER A 36 -10.85 -8.84 -7.16
CA SER A 36 -12.09 -8.12 -6.90
C SER A 36 -12.62 -7.48 -8.17
N TRP A 37 -13.95 -7.50 -8.28
CA TRP A 37 -14.69 -6.85 -9.37
C TRP A 37 -14.92 -5.36 -9.11
N TYR A 38 -14.71 -4.91 -7.86
CA TYR A 38 -14.83 -3.51 -7.47
C TYR A 38 -13.48 -2.82 -7.52
N GLU A 39 -13.49 -1.49 -7.65
CA GLU A 39 -12.24 -0.72 -7.66
C GLU A 39 -11.54 -0.80 -6.31
N ASN A 40 -10.26 -1.14 -6.33
CA ASN A 40 -9.38 -1.21 -5.17
C ASN A 40 -8.09 -0.46 -5.47
N ALA A 41 -7.56 0.20 -4.45
CA ALA A 41 -6.27 0.87 -4.48
C ALA A 41 -5.45 0.52 -3.23
N ALA A 42 -4.15 0.44 -3.39
CA ALA A 42 -3.16 0.48 -2.34
C ALA A 42 -2.20 1.62 -2.63
N ILE A 43 -1.91 2.43 -1.61
CA ILE A 43 -1.04 3.59 -1.74
C ILE A 43 0.01 3.55 -0.65
N ILE A 44 1.26 3.72 -1.08
CA ILE A 44 2.46 3.80 -0.23
C ILE A 44 2.84 5.27 -0.09
N TYR A 45 2.97 5.73 1.14
CA TYR A 45 3.38 7.08 1.51
C TYR A 45 4.69 7.06 2.30
N ASN A 46 5.30 8.24 2.43
CA ASN A 46 6.18 8.54 3.55
C ASN A 46 5.45 8.38 4.89
N ASN A 47 6.21 8.15 5.96
CA ASN A 47 5.66 8.07 7.31
C ASN A 47 5.51 9.46 7.95
N ASP A 48 4.94 10.41 7.21
CA ASP A 48 4.57 11.74 7.71
C ASP A 48 3.04 11.93 7.59
N PRO A 49 2.30 11.94 8.70
CA PRO A 49 0.85 12.11 8.68
C PRO A 49 0.41 13.55 8.39
N THR A 50 1.33 14.52 8.41
CA THR A 50 1.04 15.95 8.17
C THR A 50 1.31 16.37 6.73
N ASP A 51 2.27 15.72 6.07
CA ASP A 51 2.62 15.94 4.66
C ASP A 51 2.74 14.61 3.87
N PRO A 52 1.61 14.04 3.42
CA PRO A 52 1.58 12.77 2.72
C PRO A 52 2.21 12.87 1.34
N GLN A 53 3.41 12.32 1.20
CA GLN A 53 4.06 12.12 -0.09
C GLN A 53 3.78 10.71 -0.60
N VAL A 54 3.10 10.61 -1.75
CA VAL A 54 2.84 9.34 -2.44
C VAL A 54 4.12 8.84 -3.12
N PHE A 55 4.58 7.65 -2.73
CA PHE A 55 5.65 6.94 -3.45
C PHE A 55 5.10 6.04 -4.55
N ALA A 56 3.98 5.36 -4.28
CA ALA A 56 3.35 4.47 -5.25
C ALA A 56 1.85 4.35 -4.98
N GLU A 57 1.09 4.31 -6.05
CA GLU A 57 -0.35 4.02 -6.06
C GLU A 57 -0.59 2.88 -7.04
N ARG A 58 -1.26 1.83 -6.57
CA ARG A 58 -1.51 0.58 -7.31
C ARG A 58 -2.95 0.14 -7.10
N GLY A 59 -3.57 -0.43 -8.11
CA GLY A 59 -4.97 -0.83 -8.06
C GLY A 59 -5.50 -1.36 -9.38
N ASN A 60 -6.66 -1.99 -9.34
CA ASN A 60 -7.30 -2.56 -10.52
C ASN A 60 -8.05 -1.51 -11.37
N TYR A 61 -8.42 -0.35 -10.81
CA TYR A 61 -9.15 0.74 -11.52
C TYR A 61 -8.34 1.40 -12.65
N ALA A 62 -7.02 1.19 -12.69
CA ALA A 62 -6.13 1.63 -13.76
C ALA A 62 -5.28 0.48 -14.32
N CYS A 63 -5.65 -0.78 -14.03
CA CYS A 63 -4.83 -1.98 -14.32
C CYS A 63 -3.37 -1.86 -13.82
N SER A 64 -3.15 -1.08 -12.77
CA SER A 64 -1.84 -0.75 -12.22
C SER A 64 -1.55 -1.67 -11.04
N LEU A 65 -1.32 -2.95 -11.31
CA LEU A 65 -0.94 -3.96 -10.32
C LEU A 65 0.56 -4.31 -10.41
N SER A 66 1.36 -3.44 -11.02
CA SER A 66 2.80 -3.66 -11.12
C SER A 66 3.46 -3.56 -9.75
N ASP A 67 4.43 -4.43 -9.53
CA ASP A 67 5.26 -4.42 -8.32
C ASP A 67 5.93 -3.06 -8.12
N TRP A 68 6.19 -2.72 -6.86
CA TRP A 68 6.97 -1.54 -6.50
C TRP A 68 8.12 -1.93 -5.58
N ASN A 69 9.28 -1.34 -5.83
CA ASN A 69 10.49 -1.56 -5.04
C ASN A 69 10.83 -0.28 -4.29
N ALA A 70 10.97 -0.38 -2.97
CA ALA A 70 11.49 0.72 -2.18
C ALA A 70 12.93 1.05 -2.57
N PRO A 71 13.32 2.34 -2.61
CA PRO A 71 14.71 2.73 -2.83
C PRO A 71 15.60 2.21 -1.68
N ILE A 72 16.83 1.83 -2.01
CA ILE A 72 17.84 1.50 -0.99
C ILE A 72 18.40 2.81 -0.45
N VAL A 73 18.31 3.00 0.86
CA VAL A 73 18.78 4.21 1.56
C VAL A 73 19.73 3.86 2.70
N PRO A 74 20.66 4.76 3.08
CA PRO A 74 21.68 4.49 4.09
C PRO A 74 21.15 4.56 5.54
N HIS A 75 19.86 4.83 5.73
CA HIS A 75 19.19 4.95 7.04
C HIS A 75 17.91 4.12 7.04
N ASP A 76 17.36 3.84 8.23
CA ASP A 76 16.08 3.15 8.35
C ASP A 76 14.97 3.98 7.71
N ALA A 77 14.25 3.39 6.75
CA ALA A 77 13.11 4.00 6.10
C ALA A 77 11.81 3.48 6.70
N THR A 78 10.80 4.33 6.79
CA THR A 78 9.45 3.93 7.21
C THR A 78 8.46 4.29 6.12
N TYR A 79 7.66 3.30 5.72
CA TYR A 79 6.63 3.43 4.70
C TYR A 79 5.27 3.19 5.33
N MET A 80 4.33 4.09 5.05
CA MET A 80 2.94 3.89 5.43
C MET A 80 2.15 3.40 4.24
N ILE A 81 1.50 2.24 4.40
CA ILE A 81 0.67 1.62 3.39
C ILE A 81 -0.80 1.78 3.78
N THR A 82 -1.60 2.14 2.80
CA THR A 82 -3.05 2.29 2.93
C THR A 82 -3.76 1.47 1.86
N SER A 83 -4.95 0.97 2.16
CA SER A 83 -5.82 0.32 1.19
C SER A 83 -7.18 1.01 1.13
N TRP A 84 -7.73 1.10 -0.07
CA TRP A 84 -8.99 1.75 -0.39
C TRP A 84 -9.80 0.88 -1.34
N ASN A 85 -11.12 0.91 -1.22
CA ASN A 85 -12.02 0.22 -2.12
C ASN A 85 -13.26 1.06 -2.40
N LYS A 86 -13.91 0.80 -3.52
CA LYS A 86 -15.29 1.24 -3.76
C LYS A 86 -16.24 0.09 -3.50
N SER A 87 -17.49 0.44 -3.19
CA SER A 87 -18.59 -0.51 -3.01
C SER A 87 -19.31 -0.85 -4.33
N SER A 88 -18.71 -0.51 -5.47
CA SER A 88 -19.31 -0.71 -6.78
C SER A 88 -18.27 -1.07 -7.86
N PRO A 89 -18.72 -1.64 -8.99
CA PRO A 89 -17.91 -1.71 -10.20
C PRO A 89 -17.42 -0.31 -10.63
N PRO A 90 -16.41 -0.20 -11.50
CA PRO A 90 -15.79 1.05 -11.92
C PRO A 90 -16.84 2.03 -12.50
N ARG A 91 -17.30 2.95 -11.65
CA ARG A 91 -18.12 4.10 -12.00
C ARG A 91 -17.56 5.28 -11.21
N ALA A 92 -17.13 6.31 -11.93
CA ALA A 92 -16.35 7.43 -11.41
C ALA A 92 -16.98 8.21 -10.24
N GLN A 93 -18.26 8.02 -9.96
CA GLN A 93 -19.01 8.84 -8.99
C GLN A 93 -19.11 8.25 -7.59
N ASN A 94 -18.78 6.97 -7.39
CA ASN A 94 -18.92 6.37 -6.06
C ASN A 94 -17.69 6.66 -5.18
N PRO A 95 -17.91 6.98 -3.89
CA PRO A 95 -16.83 7.36 -2.98
C PRO A 95 -15.91 6.18 -2.66
N TRP A 96 -14.67 6.51 -2.35
CA TRP A 96 -13.68 5.58 -1.80
C TRP A 96 -13.89 5.37 -0.31
N TYR A 97 -13.71 4.14 0.14
CA TYR A 97 -13.72 3.77 1.54
C TYR A 97 -12.38 3.18 1.94
N LYS A 98 -11.97 3.41 3.18
CA LYS A 98 -10.75 2.81 3.73
C LYS A 98 -10.98 1.33 4.03
N ALA A 99 -10.21 0.47 3.38
CA ALA A 99 -10.22 -0.97 3.63
C ALA A 99 -9.10 -1.37 4.61
N PRO A 100 -9.34 -2.34 5.50
CA PRO A 100 -8.29 -2.91 6.33
C PRO A 100 -7.27 -3.66 5.45
N ILE A 101 -5.98 -3.50 5.76
CA ILE A 101 -4.92 -4.25 5.09
C ILE A 101 -4.79 -5.62 5.73
N LYS A 102 -5.03 -6.69 4.95
CA LYS A 102 -4.63 -8.05 5.33
C LYS A 102 -3.18 -8.26 4.90
N SER A 103 -2.25 -8.07 5.83
CA SER A 103 -0.83 -8.34 5.60
C SER A 103 -0.53 -9.81 5.92
N ASN A 104 -0.29 -10.64 4.89
CA ASN A 104 0.37 -11.94 5.07
C ASN A 104 1.89 -11.72 5.08
N LEU A 105 2.42 -11.27 6.20
CA LEU A 105 3.86 -11.09 6.37
C LEU A 105 4.53 -12.46 6.48
N LYS A 106 5.20 -12.88 5.41
CA LYS A 106 6.23 -13.93 5.47
C LYS A 106 7.57 -13.28 5.16
N ALA A 107 8.28 -12.85 6.20
CA ALA A 107 9.69 -12.55 6.07
C ALA A 107 10.42 -13.85 5.73
N ARG A 108 10.86 -14.01 4.47
CA ARG A 108 11.78 -15.08 4.10
C ARG A 108 13.17 -14.48 4.09
N ASP A 109 13.96 -14.85 5.09
CA ASP A 109 15.39 -14.56 5.10
C ASP A 109 16.06 -15.56 4.14
N THR A 110 16.15 -15.19 2.86
CA THR A 110 16.99 -15.92 1.91
C THR A 110 18.40 -15.40 2.08
N SER A 111 19.17 -16.07 2.94
CA SER A 111 20.59 -15.83 3.17
C SER A 111 21.41 -16.06 1.90
N SER A 112 21.48 -15.03 1.07
CA SER A 112 22.66 -14.47 0.40
C SER A 112 22.20 -13.22 -0.36
N SER A 113 22.80 -12.08 -0.03
CA SER A 113 22.67 -10.76 -0.71
C SER A 113 21.34 -9.98 -0.73
N GLY A 114 20.29 -10.33 0.03
CA GLY A 114 19.15 -9.40 0.17
C GLY A 114 18.05 -9.89 1.11
N LEU A 115 17.57 -9.02 2.00
CA LEU A 115 16.36 -9.28 2.77
C LEU A 115 15.19 -9.15 1.78
N ARG A 116 14.60 -10.26 1.35
CA ARG A 116 13.39 -10.25 0.53
C ARG A 116 12.18 -10.32 1.45
N THR A 117 11.75 -9.16 1.95
CA THR A 117 10.45 -9.07 2.62
C THR A 117 9.37 -9.12 1.54
N ARG A 118 8.77 -10.29 1.33
CA ARG A 118 7.53 -10.39 0.54
C ARG A 118 6.37 -9.89 1.39
N LEU A 119 5.98 -8.65 1.15
CA LEU A 119 4.67 -8.16 1.54
C LEU A 119 3.69 -8.53 0.45
N THR A 120 3.03 -9.68 0.62
CA THR A 120 1.82 -9.98 -0.13
C THR A 120 0.69 -9.19 0.52
N THR A 121 0.44 -7.98 0.02
CA THR A 121 -0.79 -7.26 0.35
C THR A 121 -1.88 -7.85 -0.52
N ALA A 122 -2.44 -8.98 -0.08
CA ALA A 122 -3.67 -9.47 -0.65
C ALA A 122 -4.77 -8.54 -0.13
N ILE A 123 -5.25 -7.64 -0.98
CA ILE A 123 -6.48 -6.90 -0.71
C ILE A 123 -7.63 -7.92 -0.89
N THR A 124 -7.82 -8.79 0.11
CA THR A 124 -8.95 -9.71 0.16
C THR A 124 -10.06 -9.01 0.91
N THR A 125 -10.88 -8.27 0.18
CA THR A 125 -12.11 -7.66 0.69
C THR A 125 -13.16 -8.76 0.80
N PHE A 126 -13.57 -9.10 2.02
CA PHE A 126 -14.74 -9.96 2.25
C PHE A 126 -15.98 -9.05 2.25
N LEU A 127 -16.95 -9.38 1.40
CA LEU A 127 -18.31 -8.85 1.49
C LEU A 127 -19.04 -9.52 2.65
#